data_AF-A0A4Z0YWK3-F1
#
_entry.id   AF-A0A4Z0YWK3-F1
#
_cell.length_a   1.000
_cell.length_b   1.000
_cell.length_c   1.000
_cell.angle_alpha   90.00
_cell.angle_beta   90.00
_cell.angle_gamma   90.00
#
_symmetry.space_group_name_H-M   'P 1'
#
loop_
_entity.id
_entity.type
_entity.pdbx_description
1 polymer ?
#
loop_
_entity_poly.entity_id
_entity_poly.type
_entity_poly.pdbx_seq_one_letter_code
_entity_poly.pdbx_strand_id
1 'polypeptide(L)'
;MPHGEALQHTYYYTQGRDGLMPALLLLEKCNESDLHATLQVGEFKNENISCSEKTCYLKVPDMKRWAQLAWSCLGDRSTGWSESDGDKWDDAIDDIVKQLANGDRIKVKDGETVTV
;
A
#
# COMPACT_ATOMS: atom_id res chain seq x y z
N MET A 1 -3.74 2.59 4.13
CA MET A 1 -2.41 3.25 4.14
C MET A 1 -2.40 4.36 3.08
N PRO A 2 -1.80 5.53 3.32
CA PRO A 2 -1.85 6.67 2.40
C PRO A 2 -1.24 6.38 1.01
N HIS A 3 -0.35 5.39 0.92
CA HIS A 3 0.28 4.96 -0.34
C HIS A 3 -0.45 3.80 -1.04
N GLY A 4 -1.46 3.20 -0.41
CA GLY A 4 -2.11 2.00 -0.95
C GLY A 4 -2.87 2.26 -2.25
N GLU A 5 -3.52 3.42 -2.37
CA GLU A 5 -4.23 3.81 -3.60
C GLU A 5 -3.27 4.02 -4.78
N ALA A 6 -2.09 4.60 -4.52
CA ALA A 6 -1.04 4.77 -5.53
C ALA A 6 -0.57 3.40 -6.05
N LEU A 7 -0.27 2.45 -5.16
CA LEU A 7 0.18 1.11 -5.55
C LEU A 7 -0.89 0.31 -6.29
N GLN A 8 -2.17 0.41 -5.88
CA GLN A 8 -3.29 -0.21 -6.59
C GLN A 8 -3.46 0.37 -7.99
N HIS A 9 -3.35 1.70 -8.14
CA HIS A 9 -3.43 2.35 -9.44
C HIS A 9 -2.32 1.84 -10.36
N THR A 10 -1.08 1.84 -9.89
CA THR A 10 0.07 1.38 -10.66
C THR A 10 -0.06 -0.10 -11.04
N TYR A 11 -0.61 -0.94 -10.16
CA TYR A 11 -0.92 -2.33 -10.47
C TYR A 11 -1.87 -2.46 -11.67
N TYR A 12 -2.99 -1.73 -11.65
CA TYR A 12 -3.92 -1.74 -12.77
C TYR A 12 -3.34 -1.12 -14.04
N TYR A 13 -2.50 -0.10 -13.92
CA TYR A 13 -1.84 0.54 -15.05
C TYR A 13 -0.87 -0.41 -15.76
N THR A 14 -0.06 -1.14 -15.00
CA THR A 14 1.00 -2.00 -15.54
C THR A 14 0.48 -3.36 -16.00
N GLN A 15 -0.51 -3.92 -15.30
CA GLN A 15 -0.96 -5.31 -15.47
C GLN A 15 -2.39 -5.44 -16.00
N GLY A 16 -3.14 -4.34 -16.07
CA GLY A 16 -4.56 -4.35 -16.44
C GLY A 16 -5.47 -4.74 -15.27
N ARG A 17 -6.79 -4.67 -15.49
CA ARG A 17 -7.80 -4.94 -14.44
C ARG A 17 -8.19 -6.40 -14.30
N ASP A 18 -7.72 -7.26 -15.19
CA ASP A 18 -8.10 -8.68 -15.25
C ASP A 18 -7.24 -9.56 -14.31
N GLY A 19 -6.14 -9.03 -13.78
CA GLY A 19 -5.28 -9.71 -12.80
C GLY A 19 -5.85 -9.64 -11.38
N LEU A 20 -5.71 -10.74 -10.62
CA LEU A 20 -6.03 -10.74 -9.19
C LEU A 20 -5.09 -9.77 -8.45
N MET A 21 -5.64 -8.83 -7.68
CA MET A 21 -4.86 -7.94 -6.83
C MET A 21 -4.12 -8.75 -5.76
N PRO A 22 -2.82 -8.50 -5.51
CA PRO A 22 -2.09 -9.14 -4.42
C PRO A 22 -2.79 -8.89 -3.09
N ALA A 23 -2.81 -9.92 -2.23
CA ALA A 23 -3.56 -9.85 -0.97
C ALA A 23 -3.14 -8.68 -0.05
N LEU A 24 -1.85 -8.31 -0.09
CA LEU A 24 -1.33 -7.18 0.68
C LEU A 24 -1.68 -5.80 0.08
N LEU A 25 -2.10 -5.77 -1.19
CA LEU A 25 -2.66 -4.59 -1.86
C LEU A 25 -4.18 -4.54 -1.83
N LEU A 26 -4.86 -5.59 -1.38
CA LEU A 26 -6.29 -5.54 -1.12
C LEU A 26 -6.53 -4.62 0.09
N LEU A 27 -6.83 -3.36 -0.20
CA LEU A 27 -7.39 -2.41 0.76
C LEU A 27 -8.86 -2.77 1.03
N GLU A 28 -9.15 -4.01 1.44
CA GLU A 28 -10.40 -4.23 2.15
C GLU A 28 -10.31 -3.46 3.46
N LYS A 29 -11.30 -2.60 3.70
CA LYS A 29 -11.41 -1.87 4.95
C LYS A 29 -11.81 -2.88 6.03
N CYS A 30 -10.83 -3.56 6.62
CA CYS A 30 -11.04 -4.30 7.86
C CYS A 30 -11.41 -3.27 8.94
N ASN A 31 -12.67 -3.29 9.34
CA ASN A 31 -13.16 -2.42 10.41
C ASN A 31 -12.98 -3.12 11.77
N GLU A 32 -13.13 -2.36 12.85
CA GLU A 32 -12.98 -2.88 14.21
C GLU A 32 -13.90 -4.08 14.50
N SER A 33 -15.14 -4.07 13.97
CA SER A 33 -16.06 -5.18 14.16
C SER A 33 -15.60 -6.47 13.47
N ASP A 34 -15.01 -6.38 12.28
CA ASP A 34 -14.46 -7.55 11.57
C ASP A 34 -13.30 -8.16 12.35
N LEU A 35 -12.43 -7.31 12.92
CA LEU A 35 -11.32 -7.73 13.76
C LEU A 35 -11.82 -8.38 15.05
N HIS A 36 -12.81 -7.78 15.72
CA HIS A 36 -13.44 -8.34 16.92
C HIS A 36 -14.07 -9.70 16.66
N ALA A 37 -14.85 -9.84 15.58
CA ALA A 37 -15.48 -11.10 15.21
C ALA A 37 -14.43 -12.19 14.97
N THR A 38 -13.34 -11.86 14.26
CA THR A 38 -12.24 -12.79 13.99
C THR A 38 -11.55 -13.24 15.28
N LEU A 39 -11.27 -12.32 16.21
CA LEU A 39 -10.66 -12.65 17.49
C LEU A 39 -11.58 -13.50 18.38
N GLN A 40 -12.89 -13.27 18.33
CA GLN A 40 -13.85 -14.08 19.07
C GLN A 40 -13.94 -15.53 18.54
N VAL A 41 -13.83 -15.72 17.22
CA VAL A 41 -13.71 -17.07 16.62
C VAL A 41 -12.45 -17.78 17.13
N GLY A 42 -11.36 -17.04 17.35
CA GLY A 42 -10.15 -17.54 17.99
C GLY A 42 -10.24 -17.68 19.52
N GLU A 43 -11.44 -17.62 20.11
CA GLU A 43 -11.71 -17.75 21.55
C GLU A 43 -11.09 -16.67 22.44
N PHE A 44 -10.68 -15.52 21.87
CA PHE A 44 -10.27 -14.37 22.67
C PHE A 44 -11.47 -13.78 23.39
N LYS A 45 -11.35 -13.62 24.72
CA LYS A 45 -12.40 -13.03 25.55
C LYS A 45 -12.59 -11.55 25.21
N ASN A 46 -13.84 -11.15 24.98
CA ASN A 46 -14.16 -9.78 24.57
C ASN A 46 -13.66 -8.71 25.55
N GLU A 47 -13.70 -8.99 26.86
CA GLU A 47 -13.17 -8.12 27.92
C GLU A 47 -11.66 -7.84 27.84
N ASN A 48 -10.92 -8.67 27.11
CA ASN A 48 -9.48 -8.54 26.91
C ASN A 48 -9.12 -7.96 25.54
N ILE A 49 -10.10 -7.60 24.71
CA ILE A 49 -9.89 -6.99 23.39
C ILE A 49 -10.07 -5.49 23.54
N SER A 50 -9.05 -4.72 23.17
CA SER A 50 -9.11 -3.27 23.11
C SER A 50 -8.57 -2.78 21.77
N CYS A 51 -9.35 -1.97 21.07
CA CYS A 51 -8.92 -1.29 19.86
C CYS A 51 -8.55 0.16 20.17
N SER A 52 -7.52 0.66 19.50
CA SER A 52 -7.13 2.07 19.60
C SER A 52 -6.67 2.56 18.25
N GLU A 53 -7.09 3.77 17.89
CA GLU A 53 -6.62 4.43 16.69
C GLU A 53 -5.31 5.17 16.98
N LYS A 54 -4.32 4.99 16.11
CA LYS A 54 -3.05 5.72 16.17
C LYS A 54 -2.78 6.36 14.82
N THR A 55 -2.54 7.66 14.84
CA THR A 55 -2.02 8.37 13.67
C THR A 55 -0.50 8.22 13.64
N CYS A 56 0.01 7.71 12.53
CA CYS A 56 1.43 7.48 12.31
C CYS A 56 1.92 8.40 11.18
N TYR A 57 3.16 8.87 11.28
CA TYR A 57 3.80 9.68 10.25
C TYR A 57 5.10 9.02 9.82
N LEU A 58 5.34 8.98 8.51
CA LEU A 58 6.58 8.48 7.94
C LEU A 58 7.30 9.59 7.19
N LYS A 59 8.59 9.77 7.50
CA LYS A 59 9.49 10.62 6.72
C LYS A 59 10.09 9.79 5.60
N VAL A 60 9.92 10.26 4.37
CA VAL A 60 10.45 9.62 3.17
C VAL A 60 11.41 10.60 2.49
N PRO A 61 12.73 10.49 2.72
CA PRO A 61 13.71 11.41 2.15
C PRO A 61 13.93 11.18 0.64
N ASP A 62 13.79 9.93 0.18
CA ASP A 62 13.89 9.56 -1.22
C ASP A 62 12.63 8.78 -1.63
N MET A 63 11.72 9.50 -2.31
CA MET A 63 10.44 8.94 -2.73
C MET A 63 10.61 7.87 -3.81
N LYS A 64 11.58 8.03 -4.71
CA LYS A 64 11.83 7.06 -5.77
C LYS A 64 12.36 5.76 -5.18
N ARG A 65 13.28 5.84 -4.22
CA ARG A 65 13.79 4.66 -3.50
C ARG A 65 12.68 3.97 -2.70
N TRP A 66 11.81 4.74 -2.06
CA TRP A 66 10.66 4.18 -1.34
C TRP A 66 9.71 3.45 -2.30
N ALA A 67 9.38 4.05 -3.45
CA ALA A 67 8.52 3.44 -4.46
C ALA A 67 9.11 2.14 -5.01
N GLN A 68 10.42 2.10 -5.28
CA GLN A 68 11.12 0.87 -5.68
C GLN A 68 10.97 -0.26 -4.66
N LEU A 69 11.17 0.03 -3.37
CA LEU A 69 11.04 -0.97 -2.31
C LEU A 69 9.59 -1.45 -2.19
N ALA A 70 8.63 -0.53 -2.15
CA ALA A 70 7.21 -0.87 -2.07
C ALA A 70 6.78 -1.73 -3.27
N TRP A 71 7.16 -1.33 -4.49
CA TRP A 71 6.83 -2.07 -5.71
C TRP A 71 7.48 -3.45 -5.76
N SER A 72 8.74 -3.58 -5.32
CA SER A 72 9.41 -4.89 -5.25
C SER A 72 8.72 -5.88 -4.31
N CYS A 73 8.07 -5.39 -3.25
CA CYS A 73 7.36 -6.23 -2.29
C CYS A 73 5.90 -6.51 -2.70
N LEU A 74 5.27 -5.61 -3.45
CA LEU A 74 3.81 -5.59 -3.59
C LEU A 74 3.32 -5.61 -5.04
N GLY A 75 4.18 -5.35 -6.02
CA GLY A 75 3.82 -5.32 -7.45
C GLY A 75 3.87 -6.69 -8.14
N ASP A 76 4.36 -7.71 -7.45
CA ASP A 76 4.41 -9.09 -7.91
C ASP A 76 2.99 -9.64 -8.21
N ARG A 77 2.90 -10.52 -9.21
CA ARG A 77 1.69 -11.30 -9.52
C ARG A 77 1.70 -12.59 -8.72
N SER A 78 0.55 -13.22 -8.51
CA SER A 78 0.50 -14.58 -7.92
C SER A 78 1.38 -15.64 -8.63
N THR A 79 1.79 -15.39 -9.87
CA THR A 79 2.71 -16.24 -10.66
C THR A 79 4.18 -15.77 -10.65
N GLY A 80 4.52 -14.74 -9.89
CA GLY A 80 5.82 -14.07 -9.90
C GLY A 80 5.95 -12.95 -10.95
N TRP A 81 7.14 -12.35 -11.00
CA TRP A 81 7.53 -11.34 -11.99
C TRP A 81 7.75 -11.95 -13.38
N SER A 82 7.16 -11.34 -14.40
CA SER A 82 7.43 -11.66 -15.81
C SER A 82 8.47 -10.71 -16.41
N GLU A 83 9.05 -11.08 -17.57
CA GLU A 83 9.93 -10.18 -18.32
C GLU A 83 9.24 -8.85 -18.67
N SER A 84 7.95 -8.90 -19.04
CA SER A 84 7.17 -7.70 -19.34
C SER A 84 6.98 -6.76 -18.15
N ASP A 85 7.05 -7.29 -16.92
CA ASP A 85 6.99 -6.47 -15.71
C ASP A 85 8.36 -5.79 -15.45
N GLY A 86 9.45 -6.44 -15.85
CA GLY A 86 10.78 -5.82 -15.89
C GLY A 86 10.84 -4.66 -16.88
N ASP A 87 10.27 -4.81 -18.07
CA ASP A 87 10.21 -3.75 -19.08
C ASP A 87 9.42 -2.53 -18.62
N LYS A 88 8.36 -2.75 -17.81
CA LYS A 88 7.50 -1.70 -17.26
C LYS A 88 7.93 -1.20 -15.89
N TRP A 89 9.08 -1.66 -15.39
CA TRP A 89 9.49 -1.39 -14.01
C TRP A 89 9.61 0.11 -13.74
N ASP A 90 10.34 0.83 -14.59
CA ASP A 90 10.57 2.27 -14.40
C ASP A 90 9.27 3.06 -14.55
N ASP A 91 8.40 2.68 -15.50
CA ASP A 91 7.07 3.28 -15.67
C ASP A 91 6.21 3.10 -14.40
N ALA A 92 6.31 1.93 -13.76
CA ALA A 92 5.60 1.65 -12.50
C ALA A 92 6.10 2.56 -11.37
N ILE A 93 7.43 2.67 -11.22
CA ILE A 93 8.03 3.51 -10.18
C ILE A 93 7.65 4.97 -10.38
N ASP A 94 7.73 5.47 -11.62
CA ASP A 94 7.42 6.86 -11.92
C ASP A 94 5.92 7.16 -11.73
N ASP A 95 5.02 6.22 -12.05
CA ASP A 95 3.58 6.34 -11.73
C ASP A 95 3.33 6.41 -10.22
N ILE A 96 3.95 5.53 -9.42
CA ILE A 96 3.83 5.56 -7.95
C ILE A 96 4.29 6.91 -7.40
N VAL A 97 5.47 7.38 -7.80
CA VAL A 97 6.01 8.67 -7.34
C VAL A 97 5.07 9.82 -7.71
N LYS A 98 4.54 9.81 -8.93
CA LYS A 98 3.57 10.82 -9.40
C LYS A 98 2.28 10.80 -8.60
N GLN A 99 1.73 9.63 -8.32
CA GLN A 99 0.49 9.51 -7.53
C GLN A 99 0.70 9.96 -6.09
N LEU A 100 1.86 9.62 -5.52
CA LEU A 100 2.21 10.06 -4.17
C LEU A 100 2.40 11.58 -4.09
N ALA A 101 3.06 12.19 -5.07
CA ALA A 101 3.25 13.64 -5.09
C ALA A 101 1.93 14.43 -5.18
N ASN A 102 0.90 13.85 -5.81
CA ASN A 102 -0.41 14.47 -6.00
C ASN A 102 -1.44 14.09 -4.92
N GLY A 103 -1.09 13.23 -3.96
CA GLY A 103 -2.01 12.74 -2.95
C GLY A 103 -2.20 13.73 -1.79
N ASP A 104 -3.45 13.95 -1.37
CA ASP A 104 -3.82 14.88 -0.28
C ASP A 104 -3.16 14.58 1.08
N ARG A 105 -2.65 13.36 1.24
CA ARG A 105 -2.01 12.85 2.46
C ARG A 105 -0.49 13.03 2.48
N ILE A 106 0.06 13.65 1.43
CA ILE A 106 1.50 13.83 1.26
C ILE A 106 1.82 15.31 1.34
N LYS A 107 2.63 15.66 2.34
CA LYS A 107 3.06 17.04 2.58
C LYS A 107 4.57 17.12 2.49
N VAL A 108 5.06 18.03 1.66
CA VAL A 108 6.49 18.38 1.64
C VAL A 108 6.75 19.42 2.72
N LYS A 109 7.70 19.15 3.62
CA LYS A 109 8.15 20.10 4.64
C LYS A 109 9.68 20.09 4.69
N ASP A 110 10.30 21.26 4.55
CA ASP A 110 11.76 21.46 4.62
C ASP A 110 12.58 20.57 3.65
N GLY A 111 12.03 20.28 2.46
CA GLY A 111 12.66 19.40 1.46
C GLY A 111 12.44 17.90 1.69
N GLU A 112 11.75 17.51 2.77
CA GLU A 112 11.40 16.12 3.08
C GLU A 112 9.91 15.85 2.81
N THR A 113 9.58 14.64 2.32
CA THR A 113 8.20 14.23 2.13
C THR A 113 7.66 13.53 3.39
N VAL A 114 6.55 14.02 3.94
CA VAL A 114 5.84 13.43 5.08
C VAL A 114 4.51 12.85 4.62
N THR A 115 4.29 11.57 4.90
CA THR A 115 3.00 10.89 4.68
C THR A 115 2.17 10.91 5.97
N VAL A 116 0.88 11.28 5.86
CA VAL A 116 -0.13 11.33 6.94
C VAL A 116 -1.14 10.19 6.83
#